data_AF-A0A940N0A9-F1
#
_entry.id   AF-A0A940N0A9-F1
#
_cell.length_a   1.000
_cell.length_b   1.000
_cell.length_c   1.000
_cell.angle_alpha   90.00
_cell.angle_beta   90.00
_cell.angle_gamma   90.00
#
_symmetry.space_group_name_H-M   'P 1'
#
loop_
_entity.id
_entity.type
_entity.pdbx_description
1 polymer ?
#
loop_
_entity_poly.entity_id
_entity_poly.type
_entity_poly.pdbx_seq_one_letter_code
_entity_poly.pdbx_strand_id
1 'polypeptide(L)'
;MPEHQAAVPPSTGGVQVSLDALPVSRLEEAVLAITARMDELRAAAAEQRLRADGLERQVAAFEQQLAIAEAKLAVETMHSAGLAAQASHLLAVAVEAGVPALQKLIGGDEAGEVPKGRLAQIYDEAFDAKGADLGIEEPGRFREA
;
A
#
# COMPACT_ATOMS: atom_id res chain seq x y z
N MET A 1 7.68 21.92 -83.67
CA MET A 1 6.60 21.00 -84.07
C MET A 1 6.68 19.79 -83.17
N PRO A 2 5.64 19.38 -82.40
CA PRO A 2 4.25 19.85 -82.44
C PRO A 2 3.82 20.66 -81.20
N GLU A 3 2.79 21.46 -81.43
CA GLU A 3 1.95 22.13 -80.47
C GLU A 3 0.98 21.12 -79.83
N HIS A 4 0.65 21.29 -78.55
CA HIS A 4 -0.62 20.81 -78.02
C HIS A 4 -1.24 21.86 -77.10
N GLN A 5 -2.29 22.46 -77.63
CA GLN A 5 -3.14 23.45 -77.01
C GLN A 5 -4.22 22.76 -76.16
N ALA A 6 -4.40 23.31 -74.95
CA ALA A 6 -5.58 23.36 -74.09
C ALA A 6 -6.36 22.08 -73.72
N ALA A 7 -6.37 21.80 -72.41
CA ALA A 7 -7.61 21.51 -71.70
C ALA A 7 -7.61 22.32 -70.39
N VAL A 8 -8.49 23.31 -70.31
CA VAL A 8 -8.78 24.08 -69.09
C VAL A 8 -9.65 23.21 -68.18
N PRO A 9 -9.20 22.82 -66.98
CA PRO A 9 -10.12 22.36 -65.96
C PRO A 9 -10.85 23.57 -65.32
N PRO A 10 -12.15 23.43 -64.99
CA PRO A 10 -12.95 24.53 -64.49
C PRO A 10 -12.38 25.05 -63.17
N SER A 11 -12.35 26.38 -63.07
CA SER A 11 -12.23 27.11 -61.81
C SER A 11 -13.24 26.53 -60.82
N THR A 12 -12.76 25.72 -59.88
CA THR A 12 -13.49 25.44 -58.64
C THR A 12 -13.46 26.76 -57.88
N GLY A 13 -14.47 27.59 -58.18
CA GLY A 13 -14.78 28.79 -57.45
C GLY A 13 -14.68 28.47 -55.97
N GLY A 14 -13.73 29.12 -55.32
CA GLY A 14 -13.60 29.05 -53.88
C GLY A 14 -14.97 29.35 -53.32
N VAL A 15 -15.54 28.37 -52.61
CA VAL A 15 -16.60 28.66 -51.66
C VAL A 15 -15.92 29.49 -50.58
N GLN A 16 -15.81 30.79 -50.83
CA GLN A 16 -15.59 31.78 -49.81
C GLN A 16 -16.80 31.67 -48.92
N VAL A 17 -16.69 30.87 -47.86
CA VAL A 17 -17.59 30.92 -46.73
C VAL A 17 -17.39 32.31 -46.14
N SER A 18 -18.15 33.27 -46.64
CA SER A 18 -18.15 34.63 -46.14
C SER A 18 -18.64 34.55 -44.69
N LEU A 19 -17.73 34.76 -43.75
CA LEU A 19 -18.00 34.83 -42.31
C LEU A 19 -18.94 36.01 -41.96
N ASP A 20 -19.19 36.92 -42.92
CA ASP A 20 -20.02 38.11 -42.77
C ASP A 20 -21.54 37.86 -42.70
N ALA A 21 -22.01 36.61 -42.79
CA ALA A 21 -23.45 36.31 -42.81
C ALA A 21 -23.88 35.11 -41.96
N LEU A 22 -23.20 34.82 -40.85
CA LEU A 22 -23.85 34.07 -39.78
C LEU A 22 -24.78 35.04 -39.03
N PRO A 23 -26.10 34.82 -39.02
CA PRO A 23 -27.01 35.71 -38.30
C PRO A 23 -26.58 35.72 -36.83
N VAL A 24 -26.42 36.92 -36.26
CA VAL A 24 -25.91 37.14 -34.89
C VAL A 24 -26.62 36.23 -33.87
N SER A 25 -27.90 35.94 -34.08
CA SER A 25 -28.69 34.99 -33.28
C SER A 25 -28.14 33.57 -33.23
N ARG A 26 -27.56 33.04 -34.32
CA ARG A 26 -26.92 31.71 -34.32
C ARG A 26 -25.58 31.71 -33.59
N LEU A 27 -24.90 32.85 -33.56
CA LEU A 27 -23.66 33.01 -32.78
C LEU A 27 -23.99 33.05 -31.29
N GLU A 28 -25.04 33.78 -30.90
CA GLU A 28 -25.56 33.81 -29.53
C GLU A 28 -26.02 32.43 -29.03
N GLU A 29 -26.76 31.69 -29.85
CA GLU A 29 -27.15 30.30 -29.55
C GLU A 29 -25.94 29.38 -29.37
N ALA A 30 -24.92 29.51 -30.22
CA ALA A 30 -23.69 28.74 -30.10
C ALA A 30 -22.92 29.08 -28.81
N VAL A 31 -22.84 30.36 -28.44
CA VAL A 31 -22.20 30.80 -27.19
C VAL A 31 -22.96 30.27 -25.97
N LEU A 32 -24.29 30.31 -25.98
CA LEU A 32 -25.10 29.75 -24.90
C LEU A 32 -24.92 28.22 -24.77
N ALA A 33 -24.91 27.50 -25.89
CA ALA A 33 -24.69 26.06 -25.91
C ALA A 33 -23.27 25.68 -25.42
N ILE A 34 -22.26 26.45 -25.81
CA ILE A 34 -20.88 26.25 -25.32
C ILE A 34 -20.80 26.54 -23.82
N THR A 35 -21.45 27.60 -23.35
CA THR A 35 -21.46 27.97 -21.92
C THR A 35 -22.11 26.87 -21.09
N ALA A 36 -23.27 26.37 -21.52
CA ALA A 36 -23.95 25.24 -20.85
C ALA A 36 -23.07 23.99 -20.79
N ARG A 37 -22.40 23.62 -21.88
CA ARG A 37 -21.46 22.49 -21.90
C ARG A 37 -20.25 22.71 -21.00
N MET A 38 -19.73 23.94 -20.93
CA MET A 38 -18.65 24.27 -20.01
C MET A 38 -19.07 24.12 -18.55
N ASP A 39 -20.30 24.50 -18.21
CA ASP A 39 -20.83 24.35 -16.86
C ASP A 39 -21.07 22.87 -16.50
N GLU A 40 -21.57 22.07 -17.44
CA GLU A 40 -21.65 20.61 -17.30
C GLU A 40 -20.27 19.97 -17.06
N LEU A 41 -19.27 20.37 -17.84
CA LEU A 41 -17.89 19.88 -17.66
C LEU A 41 -17.29 20.30 -16.32
N ARG A 42 -17.55 21.52 -15.86
CA ARG A 42 -17.13 21.99 -14.52
C ARG A 42 -17.78 21.17 -13.42
N ALA A 43 -19.08 20.89 -13.54
CA ALA A 43 -19.80 20.07 -12.59
C ALA A 43 -19.25 18.63 -12.55
N ALA A 44 -19.02 18.03 -13.72
CA ALA A 44 -18.43 16.69 -13.83
C ALA A 44 -17.00 16.63 -13.26
N ALA A 45 -16.19 17.66 -13.49
CA ALA A 45 -14.83 17.76 -12.94
C ALA A 45 -14.86 17.90 -11.41
N ALA A 46 -15.79 18.69 -10.86
CA ALA A 46 -15.97 18.82 -9.42
C ALA A 46 -16.39 17.49 -8.78
N GLU A 47 -17.30 16.75 -9.42
CA GLU A 47 -17.72 15.42 -8.96
C GLU A 47 -16.56 14.42 -9.01
N GLN A 48 -15.81 14.38 -10.10
CA GLN A 48 -14.62 13.52 -10.21
C GLN A 48 -13.58 13.85 -9.14
N ARG A 49 -13.36 15.13 -8.84
CA ARG A 49 -12.47 15.55 -7.77
C ARG A 49 -12.92 15.04 -6.41
N LEU A 50 -14.21 15.17 -6.08
CA LEU A 50 -14.74 14.64 -4.83
C LEU A 50 -14.58 13.11 -4.71
N ARG A 51 -14.78 12.39 -5.82
CA ARG A 51 -14.54 10.94 -5.85
C ARG A 51 -13.05 10.61 -5.68
N ALA A 52 -12.16 11.36 -6.33
CA ALA A 52 -10.71 11.18 -6.19
C ALA A 52 -10.27 11.42 -4.75
N ASP A 53 -10.68 12.53 -4.14
CA ASP A 53 -10.40 12.84 -2.72
C ASP A 53 -10.92 11.73 -1.79
N GLY A 54 -12.08 11.14 -2.11
CA GLY A 54 -12.65 10.03 -1.36
C GLY A 54 -11.86 8.72 -1.50
N LEU A 55 -11.30 8.45 -2.68
CA LEU A 55 -10.44 7.29 -2.92
C LEU A 55 -9.08 7.46 -2.24
N GLU A 56 -8.48 8.64 -2.32
CA GLU A 56 -7.20 8.93 -1.65
C GLU A 56 -7.26 8.68 -0.15
N ARG A 57 -8.35 9.11 0.52
CA ARG A 57 -8.57 8.83 1.94
C ARG A 57 -8.71 7.34 2.24
N GLN A 58 -9.38 6.60 1.36
CA GLN A 58 -9.53 5.15 1.53
C GLN A 58 -8.19 4.43 1.36
N VAL A 59 -7.39 4.82 0.37
CA VAL A 59 -6.04 4.28 0.17
C VAL A 59 -5.18 4.53 1.40
N ALA A 60 -5.15 5.76 1.91
CA ALA A 60 -4.39 6.08 3.13
C ALA A 60 -4.85 5.25 4.35
N ALA A 61 -6.17 5.01 4.47
CA ALA A 61 -6.71 4.16 5.54
C ALA A 61 -6.30 2.69 5.38
N PHE A 62 -6.30 2.15 4.15
CA PHE A 62 -5.86 0.79 3.88
C PHE A 62 -4.35 0.61 4.07
N GLU A 63 -3.54 1.58 3.67
CA GLU A 63 -2.10 1.57 3.93
C GLU A 63 -1.80 1.54 5.43
N GLN A 64 -2.54 2.32 6.23
CA GLN A 64 -2.42 2.30 7.68
C GLN A 64 -2.81 0.93 8.25
N GLN A 65 -3.93 0.35 7.81
CA GLN A 65 -4.37 -0.97 8.25
C GLN A 65 -3.37 -2.07 7.89
N LEU A 66 -2.79 -1.99 6.68
CA LEU A 66 -1.77 -2.91 6.22
C LEU A 66 -0.52 -2.82 7.10
N ALA A 67 -0.01 -1.62 7.36
CA ALA A 67 1.16 -1.43 8.22
C ALA A 67 0.93 -2.00 9.64
N ILE A 68 -0.28 -1.84 10.19
CA ILE A 68 -0.65 -2.42 11.48
C ILE A 68 -0.67 -3.95 11.40
N ALA A 69 -1.24 -4.52 10.35
CA ALA A 69 -1.31 -5.96 10.16
C ALA A 69 0.08 -6.59 9.99
N GLU A 70 0.96 -5.96 9.21
CA GLU A 70 2.34 -6.38 9.02
C GLU A 70 3.13 -6.35 10.33
N ALA A 71 2.98 -5.28 11.13
CA ALA A 71 3.61 -5.20 12.45
C ALA A 71 3.14 -6.31 13.39
N LYS A 72 1.83 -6.60 13.43
CA LYS A 72 1.30 -7.71 14.24
C LYS A 72 1.85 -9.05 13.79
N LEU A 73 1.85 -9.31 12.47
CA LEU A 73 2.37 -10.55 11.91
C LEU A 73 3.86 -10.73 12.23
N ALA A 74 4.65 -9.66 12.19
CA ALA A 74 6.06 -9.70 12.56
C ALA A 74 6.24 -10.14 14.03
N VAL A 75 5.49 -9.52 14.95
CA VAL A 75 5.52 -9.86 16.38
C VAL A 75 5.08 -11.31 16.63
N GLU A 76 3.98 -11.75 16.02
CA GLU A 76 3.52 -13.14 16.11
C GLU A 76 4.56 -14.15 15.59
N THR A 77 5.24 -13.80 14.50
CA THR A 77 6.31 -14.62 13.92
C THR A 77 7.50 -14.73 14.86
N MET A 78 7.86 -13.64 15.55
CA MET A 78 8.93 -13.63 16.54
C MET A 78 8.55 -14.44 17.79
N HIS A 79 7.32 -14.31 18.29
CA HIS A 79 6.79 -15.15 19.39
C HIS A 79 6.84 -16.63 19.03
N SER A 80 6.41 -16.97 17.82
CA SER A 80 6.41 -18.34 17.32
C SER A 80 7.82 -18.93 17.27
N ALA A 81 8.81 -18.14 16.85
CA ALA A 81 10.23 -18.55 16.86
C ALA A 81 10.73 -18.81 18.29
N GLY A 82 10.42 -17.91 19.22
CA GLY A 82 10.76 -18.08 20.64
C GLY A 82 10.19 -19.36 21.24
N LEU A 83 8.89 -19.62 21.01
CA LEU A 83 8.21 -20.83 21.49
C LEU A 83 8.76 -22.11 20.83
N ALA A 84 9.06 -22.06 19.53
CA ALA A 84 9.67 -23.18 18.81
C ALA A 84 11.06 -23.53 19.37
N ALA A 85 11.87 -22.52 19.72
CA ALA A 85 13.18 -22.71 20.32
C ALA A 85 13.06 -23.35 21.73
N GLN A 86 12.13 -22.88 22.56
CA GLN A 86 11.85 -23.50 23.87
C GLN A 86 11.42 -24.95 23.72
N ALA A 87 10.48 -25.25 22.81
CA ALA A 87 10.01 -26.61 22.57
C ALA A 87 11.15 -27.53 22.12
N SER A 88 11.98 -27.05 21.20
CA SER A 88 13.16 -27.79 20.71
C SER A 88 14.16 -28.07 21.84
N HIS A 89 14.38 -27.10 22.73
CA HIS A 89 15.27 -27.28 23.88
C HIS A 89 14.71 -28.29 24.90
N LEU A 90 13.41 -28.21 25.20
CA LEU A 90 12.74 -29.17 26.09
C LEU A 90 12.84 -30.60 25.56
N LEU A 91 12.63 -30.79 24.25
CA LEU A 91 12.78 -32.09 23.60
C LEU A 91 14.22 -32.61 23.69
N ALA A 92 15.22 -31.75 23.44
CA ALA A 92 16.63 -32.14 23.57
C ALA A 92 16.97 -32.59 25.00
N VAL A 93 16.54 -31.83 26.02
CA VAL A 93 16.81 -32.19 27.42
C VAL A 93 16.03 -33.45 27.85
N ALA A 94 14.81 -33.64 27.36
CA ALA A 94 14.04 -34.85 27.62
C ALA A 94 14.71 -36.11 27.04
N VAL A 95 15.38 -35.99 25.87
CA VAL A 95 16.14 -37.08 25.25
C VAL A 95 17.43 -37.37 26.01
N GLU A 96 18.12 -36.34 26.53
CA GLU A 96 19.47 -36.49 27.10
C GLU A 96 19.51 -36.80 28.60
N ALA A 97 18.58 -36.28 29.42
CA ALA A 97 18.78 -36.19 30.87
C ALA A 97 17.62 -36.70 31.74
N GLY A 98 16.48 -37.08 31.15
CA GLY A 98 15.29 -37.50 31.88
C GLY A 98 14.59 -36.37 32.66
N VAL A 99 13.39 -36.66 33.17
CA VAL A 99 12.46 -35.69 33.77
C VAL A 99 13.05 -34.75 34.85
N PRO A 100 13.97 -35.16 35.75
CA PRO A 100 14.53 -34.28 36.79
C PRO A 100 15.33 -33.08 36.27
N ALA A 101 15.92 -33.18 35.07
CA ALA A 101 16.67 -32.08 34.47
C ALA A 101 15.77 -30.94 33.95
N LEU A 102 14.51 -31.27 33.61
CA LEU A 102 13.52 -30.29 33.14
C LEU A 102 13.13 -29.28 34.25
N GLN A 103 13.15 -29.71 35.52
CA GLN A 103 12.80 -28.85 36.65
C GLN A 103 13.76 -27.64 36.79
N LYS A 104 15.04 -27.82 36.43
CA LYS A 104 16.08 -26.77 36.49
C LYS A 104 15.94 -25.70 35.40
N LEU A 105 15.20 -25.99 34.33
CA LEU A 105 15.03 -25.09 33.19
C LEU A 105 13.96 -24.00 33.42
N ILE A 106 13.02 -24.27 34.32
CA ILE A 106 11.84 -23.44 34.58
C ILE A 106 12.13 -22.33 35.61
N GLY A 107 13.24 -22.44 36.35
CA GLY A 107 13.66 -21.47 37.36
C GLY A 107 12.98 -21.74 38.70
N GLY A 108 13.78 -22.16 39.68
CA GLY A 108 13.33 -22.40 41.04
C GLY A 108 14.48 -22.86 41.92
N ASP A 109 15.18 -21.90 42.53
CA ASP A 109 15.56 -22.00 43.94
C ASP A 109 16.00 -20.62 44.48
N GLU A 110 15.39 -20.26 45.60
CA GLU A 110 15.75 -19.23 46.59
C GLU A 110 15.78 -17.72 46.22
N ALA A 111 15.60 -16.93 47.28
CA ALA A 111 15.17 -15.54 47.31
C ALA A 111 16.21 -14.51 46.82
N GLY A 112 15.70 -13.51 46.08
CA GLY A 112 16.47 -12.40 45.49
C GLY A 112 16.41 -12.47 43.97
N GLU A 113 16.04 -11.36 43.29
CA GLU A 113 15.82 -11.22 41.83
C GLU A 113 15.87 -12.54 41.05
N VAL A 114 14.70 -13.16 40.85
CA VAL A 114 14.59 -14.48 40.22
C VAL A 114 15.32 -14.43 38.87
N PRO A 115 16.46 -15.16 38.72
CA PRO A 115 17.16 -15.21 37.46
C PRO A 115 16.20 -15.76 36.41
N LYS A 116 16.06 -15.09 35.25
CA LYS A 116 15.25 -15.61 34.14
C LYS A 116 15.65 -17.07 33.89
N GLY A 117 14.69 -17.98 34.02
CA GLY A 117 14.89 -19.41 33.78
C GLY A 117 15.49 -19.66 32.40
N ARG A 118 16.23 -20.76 32.23
CA ARG A 118 16.95 -21.04 30.98
C ARG A 118 16.04 -21.02 29.74
N LEU A 119 14.78 -21.45 29.89
CA LEU A 119 13.79 -21.38 28.81
C LEU A 119 13.42 -19.95 28.42
N ALA A 120 13.34 -19.04 29.40
CA ALA A 120 13.07 -17.63 29.12
C ALA A 120 14.22 -16.98 28.34
N GLN A 121 15.46 -17.35 28.64
CA GLN A 121 16.64 -16.89 27.88
C GLN A 121 16.62 -17.40 26.43
N ILE A 122 16.36 -18.70 26.24
CA ILE A 122 16.29 -19.31 24.90
C ILE A 122 15.17 -18.68 24.06
N TYR A 123 14.03 -18.39 24.70
CA TYR A 123 12.95 -17.66 24.07
C TYR A 123 13.39 -16.26 23.64
N ASP A 124 13.98 -15.49 24.56
CA ASP A 124 14.43 -14.11 24.31
C ASP A 124 15.45 -14.06 23.15
N GLU A 125 16.43 -14.97 23.15
CA GLU A 125 17.46 -15.08 22.10
C GLU A 125 16.84 -15.40 20.73
N ALA A 126 15.93 -16.37 20.66
CA ALA A 126 15.29 -16.77 19.41
C ALA A 126 14.30 -15.72 18.90
N PHE A 127 13.61 -15.03 19.80
CA PHE A 127 12.73 -13.91 19.48
C PHE A 127 13.53 -12.74 18.86
N ASP A 128 14.66 -12.38 19.46
CA ASP A 128 15.53 -11.31 18.96
C ASP A 128 16.20 -11.67 17.65
N ALA A 129 16.69 -12.91 17.52
CA ALA A 129 17.26 -13.40 16.27
C ALA A 129 16.22 -13.32 15.14
N LYS A 130 14.97 -13.70 15.42
CA LYS A 130 13.91 -13.60 14.43
C LYS A 130 13.56 -12.14 14.09
N GLY A 131 13.60 -11.24 15.07
CA GLY A 131 13.44 -9.81 14.84
C GLY A 131 14.54 -9.22 13.94
N ALA A 132 15.79 -9.61 14.18
CA ALA A 132 16.92 -9.19 13.35
C ALA A 132 16.78 -9.68 11.90
N ASP A 133 16.32 -10.92 11.69
CA ASP A 133 16.03 -11.46 10.34
C ASP A 133 14.94 -10.67 9.61
N LEU A 134 13.98 -10.11 10.36
CA LEU A 134 12.91 -9.26 9.84
C LEU A 134 13.33 -7.79 9.68
N GLY A 135 14.58 -7.44 9.99
CA GLY A 135 15.10 -6.08 9.91
C GLY A 135 14.62 -5.15 11.04
N ILE A 136 14.17 -5.70 12.17
CA ILE A 136 13.72 -4.94 13.33
C ILE A 136 14.93 -4.62 14.22
N GLU A 137 15.21 -3.34 14.44
CA GLU A 137 16.38 -2.89 15.20
C GLU A 137 16.28 -3.19 16.71
N GLU A 138 15.10 -3.04 17.30
CA GLU A 138 14.86 -3.22 18.74
C GLU A 138 13.75 -4.25 19.01
N PRO A 139 13.96 -5.53 18.67
CA PRO A 139 12.92 -6.55 18.80
C PRO A 139 12.43 -6.71 20.24
N GLY A 140 13.32 -6.59 21.23
CA GLY A 140 12.99 -6.76 22.65
C GLY A 140 11.83 -5.88 23.17
N ARG A 141 11.53 -4.76 22.50
CA ARG A 141 10.40 -3.88 22.87
C ARG A 141 9.03 -4.49 22.63
N PHE A 142 8.95 -5.55 21.82
CA PHE A 142 7.69 -6.21 21.46
C PHE A 142 7.39 -7.46 22.28
N ARG A 143 8.22 -7.83 23.28
CA ARG A 143 8.02 -9.07 24.06
C ARG A 143 6.88 -9.00 25.07
N GLU A 144 6.52 -7.80 25.51
CA GLU A 144 5.49 -7.55 26.55
C GLU A 144 4.23 -6.88 25.99
N ALA A 145 4.14 -6.69 24.67
CA ALA A 145 3.02 -6.07 23.97
C ALA A 145 1.91 -7.09 23.65
#